data_AF-A0A7Z0VQM4-F1
#
_entry.id   AF-A0A7Z0VQM4-F1
#
_cell.length_a   1.000
_cell.length_b   1.000
_cell.length_c   1.000
_cell.angle_alpha   90.00
_cell.angle_beta   90.00
_cell.angle_gamma   90.00
#
_symmetry.space_group_name_H-M   'P 1'
#
loop_
_entity.id
_entity.type
_entity.pdbx_description
1 polymer ?
#
loop_
_entity_poly.entity_id
_entity_poly.type
_entity_poly.pdbx_seq_one_letter_code
_entity_poly.pdbx_strand_id
1 'polypeptide(L)'
;MNEIDIPVSVTGPGSQPAENDGASLDILQLPDEMSTFSMPEMPEPDQVQDLDSGMAALTELDEVLQHQAKVRDIKPEVVDITHLDRENSSLVDQVLGEGEVSMVYRSADTSARIQESVMAGIWRIRYYNQQEETTVDTIEVARVPRLCRRHVFSQAAHRADSQLKSIPEGVLNAPPLLAEINDKVSEYRPGKESHVINLTLLPQTEQDLAFLIERLGEGSLTILSRGYGNCRITSTAVQNVWWVQYFNSQDKNILNTLEIGDVPAVAAAANEDIQESARRLNEIMEAYR
;
A
#
# COMPACT_ATOMS: atom_id res chain seq x y z
N MET A 1 17.95 -50.54 -57.02
CA MET A 1 17.33 -49.34 -56.41
C MET A 1 17.20 -49.68 -54.95
N ASN A 2 18.05 -49.11 -54.09
CA ASN A 2 18.00 -49.37 -52.65
C ASN A 2 16.88 -48.53 -52.04
N GLU A 3 15.96 -49.17 -51.33
CA GLU A 3 14.97 -48.47 -50.51
C GLU A 3 15.70 -47.66 -49.43
N ILE A 4 15.43 -46.35 -49.42
CA ILE A 4 15.85 -45.46 -48.35
C ILE A 4 14.73 -45.50 -47.31
N ASP A 5 14.95 -46.23 -46.23
CA ASP A 5 14.04 -46.26 -45.09
C ASP A 5 14.34 -45.02 -44.22
N ILE A 6 13.48 -44.00 -44.32
CA ILE A 6 13.56 -42.81 -43.46
C ILE A 6 12.64 -43.09 -42.26
N PRO A 7 13.18 -43.24 -41.04
CA PRO A 7 12.33 -43.46 -39.87
C PRO A 7 11.54 -42.18 -39.60
N VAL A 8 10.23 -42.20 -39.88
CA VAL A 8 9.32 -41.13 -39.49
C VAL A 8 9.00 -41.33 -38.00
N SER A 9 9.67 -40.57 -37.14
CA SER A 9 9.31 -40.46 -35.74
C SER A 9 8.07 -39.57 -35.62
N VAL A 10 6.92 -40.16 -35.25
CA VAL A 10 5.71 -39.40 -34.91
C VAL A 10 5.93 -38.76 -33.53
N THR A 11 6.30 -37.48 -33.51
CA THR A 11 6.34 -36.67 -32.29
C THR A 11 4.92 -36.20 -31.95
N GLY A 12 4.30 -36.82 -30.94
CA GLY A 12 3.05 -36.37 -30.33
C GLY A 12 3.26 -35.62 -29.01
N PRO A 13 2.22 -34.98 -28.45
CA PRO A 13 2.31 -34.32 -27.13
C PRO A 13 2.86 -35.30 -26.07
N GLY A 14 3.92 -34.90 -25.36
CA GLY A 14 4.60 -35.75 -24.36
C GLY A 14 5.84 -36.51 -24.86
N SER A 15 6.27 -36.31 -26.10
CA SER A 15 7.53 -36.87 -26.64
C SER A 15 8.77 -35.98 -26.44
N GLN A 16 8.64 -34.92 -25.65
CA GLN A 16 9.80 -34.15 -25.18
C GLN A 16 10.65 -35.05 -24.28
N PRO A 17 11.98 -35.11 -24.47
CA PRO A 17 12.85 -35.73 -23.49
C PRO A 17 12.60 -35.05 -22.14
N ALA A 18 12.46 -35.84 -21.07
CA ALA A 18 12.50 -35.28 -19.72
C ALA A 18 13.83 -34.49 -19.61
N GLU A 19 13.74 -33.20 -19.28
CA GLU A 19 14.93 -32.34 -19.20
C GLU A 19 15.92 -32.98 -18.22
N ASN A 20 17.07 -33.40 -18.75
CA ASN A 20 18.07 -34.17 -18.00
C ASN A 20 18.92 -33.28 -17.08
N ASP A 21 18.56 -31.99 -16.93
CA ASP A 21 19.28 -31.02 -16.12
C ASP A 21 18.66 -30.79 -14.74
N GLY A 22 17.57 -31.49 -14.38
CA GLY A 22 17.02 -31.42 -13.02
C GLY A 22 16.71 -30.00 -12.56
N ALA A 23 16.55 -29.05 -13.49
CA ALA A 23 16.10 -27.72 -13.21
C ALA A 23 14.66 -27.85 -12.75
N SER A 24 14.46 -27.93 -11.43
CA SER A 24 13.18 -27.65 -10.82
C SER A 24 12.77 -26.30 -11.36
N LEU A 25 11.70 -26.27 -12.16
CA LEU A 25 11.02 -25.03 -12.45
C LEU A 25 10.61 -24.49 -11.08
N ASP A 26 11.33 -23.48 -10.60
CA ASP A 26 10.96 -22.66 -9.45
C ASP A 26 9.74 -21.86 -9.88
N ILE A 27 8.61 -22.56 -10.04
CA ILE A 27 7.33 -21.96 -10.36
C ILE A 27 7.04 -21.04 -9.20
N LEU A 28 7.02 -19.74 -9.50
CA LEU A 28 6.65 -18.71 -8.55
C LEU A 28 5.27 -19.08 -8.00
N GLN A 29 5.18 -19.43 -6.72
CA GLN A 29 3.88 -19.63 -6.07
C GLN A 29 3.21 -18.27 -6.03
N LEU A 30 2.10 -18.14 -6.78
CA LEU A 30 1.26 -16.96 -6.72
C LEU A 30 0.51 -16.97 -5.37
N PRO A 31 0.12 -15.80 -4.86
CA PRO A 31 -0.73 -15.74 -3.67
C PRO A 31 -2.05 -16.49 -3.94
N ASP A 32 -2.36 -17.50 -3.12
CA ASP A 32 -3.53 -18.38 -3.30
C ASP A 32 -4.75 -17.95 -2.47
N GLU A 33 -4.56 -17.15 -1.41
CA GLU A 33 -5.63 -16.71 -0.51
C GLU A 33 -5.99 -15.24 -0.75
N MET A 34 -7.26 -15.00 -1.10
CA MET A 34 -7.84 -13.65 -1.11
C MET A 34 -8.62 -13.45 0.20
N SER A 35 -8.35 -12.35 0.92
CA SER A 35 -9.24 -11.92 1.99
C SER A 35 -10.49 -11.35 1.33
N THR A 36 -11.54 -12.18 1.19
CA THR A 36 -12.85 -11.66 0.79
C THR A 36 -13.40 -10.83 1.93
N PHE A 37 -14.13 -9.75 1.60
CA PHE A 37 -14.85 -8.97 2.61
C PHE A 37 -15.64 -9.90 3.54
N SER A 38 -15.31 -9.84 4.82
CA SER A 38 -16.09 -10.46 5.89
C SER A 38 -16.79 -9.32 6.62
N MET A 39 -18.11 -9.43 6.75
CA MET A 39 -18.85 -8.49 7.57
C MET A 39 -18.28 -8.54 8.99
N PRO A 40 -18.00 -7.39 9.62
CA PRO A 40 -17.55 -7.36 11.00
C PRO A 40 -18.64 -7.96 11.90
N GLU A 41 -18.23 -8.53 13.03
CA GLU A 41 -19.18 -8.98 14.04
C GLU A 41 -19.88 -7.76 14.64
N MET A 42 -21.13 -7.55 14.29
CA MET A 42 -21.91 -6.40 14.71
C MET A 42 -22.47 -6.63 16.12
N PRO A 43 -22.36 -5.68 17.06
CA PRO A 43 -23.01 -5.79 18.36
C PRO A 43 -24.54 -5.74 18.18
N GLU A 44 -25.24 -6.50 19.01
CA GLU A 44 -26.71 -6.53 18.99
C GLU A 44 -27.26 -5.16 19.43
N PRO A 45 -28.44 -4.73 18.94
CA PRO A 45 -28.97 -3.39 19.22
C PRO A 45 -29.11 -3.03 20.72
N ASP A 46 -29.35 -4.04 21.57
CA ASP A 46 -29.42 -3.86 23.02
C ASP A 46 -28.05 -3.56 23.66
N GLN A 47 -26.95 -3.98 23.03
CA GLN A 47 -25.58 -3.72 23.48
C GLN A 47 -25.09 -2.31 23.14
N VAL A 48 -25.82 -1.58 22.30
CA VAL A 48 -25.44 -0.24 21.81
C VAL A 48 -26.30 0.87 22.43
N GLN A 49 -27.28 0.53 23.28
CA GLN A 49 -28.26 1.49 23.83
C GLN A 49 -27.64 2.68 24.58
N ASP A 50 -26.49 2.48 25.23
CA ASP A 50 -25.80 3.52 26.00
C ASP A 50 -24.58 4.10 25.26
N LEU A 51 -24.39 3.77 23.98
CA LEU A 51 -23.23 4.16 23.16
C LEU A 51 -23.57 5.26 22.15
N ASP A 52 -24.32 6.27 22.61
CA ASP A 52 -24.84 7.37 21.78
C ASP A 52 -23.74 8.12 21.02
N SER A 53 -22.59 8.36 21.65
CA SER A 53 -21.51 9.16 21.04
C SER A 53 -20.80 8.40 19.91
N GLY A 54 -20.59 7.10 20.09
CA GLY A 54 -20.04 6.22 19.05
C GLY A 54 -21.02 6.06 17.89
N MET A 55 -22.31 5.89 18.19
CA MET A 55 -23.35 5.80 17.15
C MET A 55 -23.50 7.11 16.38
N ALA A 56 -23.39 8.27 17.06
CA ALA A 56 -23.39 9.58 16.41
C ALA A 56 -22.19 9.73 15.45
N ALA A 57 -20.98 9.31 15.88
CA ALA A 57 -19.80 9.33 15.02
C ALA A 57 -19.93 8.41 13.79
N LEU A 58 -20.51 7.21 13.96
CA LEU A 58 -20.79 6.29 12.85
C LEU A 58 -21.86 6.83 11.89
N THR A 59 -22.84 7.57 12.41
CA THR A 59 -23.87 8.24 11.61
C THR A 59 -23.26 9.38 10.80
N GLU A 60 -22.42 10.22 11.42
CA GLU A 60 -21.66 11.26 10.72
C GLU A 60 -20.77 10.65 9.63
N LEU A 61 -20.09 9.54 9.94
CA LEU A 61 -19.27 8.82 8.97
C LEU A 61 -20.10 8.30 7.77
N ASP A 62 -21.26 7.69 8.00
CA ASP A 62 -22.17 7.25 6.93
C ASP A 62 -22.56 8.44 6.06
N GLU A 63 -22.99 9.56 6.64
CA GLU A 63 -23.35 10.78 5.90
C GLU A 63 -22.20 11.30 5.02
N VAL A 64 -21.00 11.40 5.59
CA VAL A 64 -19.77 11.80 4.87
C VAL A 64 -19.49 10.85 3.71
N LEU A 65 -19.56 9.54 3.96
CA LEU A 65 -19.27 8.50 2.97
C LEU A 65 -20.32 8.50 1.85
N GLN A 66 -21.61 8.66 2.16
CA GLN A 66 -22.70 8.81 1.17
C GLN A 66 -22.49 10.03 0.28
N HIS A 67 -21.95 11.12 0.82
CA HIS A 67 -21.62 12.31 0.04
C HIS A 67 -20.42 12.04 -0.88
N GLN A 68 -19.34 11.46 -0.35
CA GLN A 68 -18.12 11.17 -1.12
C GLN A 68 -18.36 10.15 -2.25
N ALA A 69 -19.25 9.16 -2.04
CA ALA A 69 -19.61 8.17 -3.07
C ALA A 69 -20.25 8.78 -4.33
N LYS A 70 -20.85 9.97 -4.23
CA LYS A 70 -21.55 10.65 -5.34
C LYS A 70 -20.65 11.56 -6.17
N VAL A 71 -19.47 11.91 -5.66
CA VAL A 71 -18.54 12.82 -6.34
C VAL A 71 -17.46 12.03 -7.08
N ARG A 72 -16.93 12.63 -8.16
CA ARG A 72 -15.82 12.00 -8.93
C ARG A 72 -14.45 12.28 -8.32
N ASP A 73 -14.28 13.48 -7.77
CA ASP A 73 -13.04 13.93 -7.12
C ASP A 73 -13.24 13.87 -5.61
N ILE A 74 -12.86 12.73 -5.03
CA ILE A 74 -13.02 12.47 -3.61
C ILE A 74 -12.06 13.36 -2.85
N LYS A 75 -12.64 14.25 -2.04
CA LYS A 75 -11.87 15.09 -1.14
C LYS A 75 -11.85 14.41 0.21
N PRO A 76 -10.68 14.30 0.85
CA PRO A 76 -10.67 13.57 2.11
C PRO A 76 -11.50 14.31 3.16
N GLU A 77 -12.36 13.64 3.89
CA GLU A 77 -13.18 14.25 4.95
C GLU A 77 -12.89 13.53 6.26
N VAL A 78 -12.93 14.27 7.37
CA VAL A 78 -12.50 13.76 8.68
C VAL A 78 -13.65 13.83 9.66
N VAL A 79 -13.89 12.72 10.35
CA VAL A 79 -14.75 12.62 11.54
C VAL A 79 -13.83 12.51 12.76
N ASP A 80 -13.93 13.46 13.68
CA ASP A 80 -13.11 13.47 14.91
C ASP A 80 -13.77 12.64 16.00
N ILE A 81 -13.07 11.60 16.45
CA ILE A 81 -13.53 10.68 17.50
C ILE A 81 -12.65 10.75 18.75
N THR A 82 -11.77 11.75 18.86
CA THR A 82 -10.84 11.93 19.99
C THR A 82 -11.57 12.05 21.34
N HIS A 83 -12.81 12.53 21.31
CA HIS A 83 -13.62 12.76 22.50
C HIS A 83 -14.35 11.50 23.00
N LEU A 84 -14.35 10.40 22.24
CA LEU A 84 -15.06 9.18 22.62
C LEU A 84 -14.38 8.50 23.81
N ASP A 85 -15.20 7.97 24.71
CA ASP A 85 -14.71 7.07 25.76
C ASP A 85 -14.36 5.69 25.17
N ARG A 86 -13.87 4.80 26.04
CA ARG A 86 -13.39 3.48 25.63
C ARG A 86 -14.49 2.60 25.03
N GLU A 87 -15.70 2.65 25.55
CA GLU A 87 -16.81 1.79 25.10
C GLU A 87 -17.32 2.27 23.74
N ASN A 88 -17.50 3.59 23.59
CA ASN A 88 -17.89 4.20 22.32
C ASN A 88 -16.80 4.04 21.24
N SER A 89 -15.51 4.18 21.58
CA SER A 89 -14.44 3.86 20.63
C SER A 89 -14.48 2.38 20.24
N SER A 90 -14.66 1.46 21.19
CA SER A 90 -14.66 0.02 20.90
C SER A 90 -15.77 -0.37 19.93
N LEU A 91 -16.94 0.27 20.02
CA LEU A 91 -18.00 0.12 19.01
C LEU A 91 -17.50 0.53 17.63
N VAL A 92 -16.88 1.69 17.51
CA VAL A 92 -16.31 2.17 16.24
C VAL A 92 -15.22 1.21 15.71
N ASP A 93 -14.30 0.74 16.57
CA ASP A 93 -13.31 -0.27 16.20
C ASP A 93 -13.98 -1.53 15.62
N GLN A 94 -15.05 -2.00 16.27
CA GLN A 94 -15.78 -3.21 15.87
C GLN A 94 -16.48 -3.04 14.53
N VAL A 95 -17.18 -1.91 14.32
CA VAL A 95 -17.88 -1.62 13.05
C VAL A 95 -16.91 -1.43 11.89
N LEU A 96 -15.78 -0.75 12.12
CA LEU A 96 -14.80 -0.51 11.07
C LEU A 96 -13.98 -1.78 10.74
N GLY A 97 -13.67 -2.60 11.75
CA GLY A 97 -12.75 -3.71 11.60
C GLY A 97 -11.36 -3.28 11.08
N GLU A 98 -10.54 -4.26 10.69
CA GLU A 98 -9.21 -4.03 10.11
C GLU A 98 -9.15 -4.60 8.70
N GLY A 99 -8.95 -3.71 7.72
CA GLY A 99 -8.68 -4.07 6.34
C GLY A 99 -7.23 -4.47 6.07
N GLU A 100 -6.92 -4.55 4.79
CA GLU A 100 -5.66 -5.11 4.30
C GLU A 100 -4.49 -4.11 4.38
N VAL A 101 -4.79 -2.81 4.30
CA VAL A 101 -3.78 -1.75 4.26
C VAL A 101 -3.60 -1.10 5.63
N SER A 102 -2.36 -1.05 6.10
CA SER A 102 -1.97 -0.33 7.30
C SER A 102 -0.73 0.53 7.05
N MET A 103 -0.57 1.59 7.83
CA MET A 103 0.54 2.51 7.67
C MET A 103 1.07 2.98 9.01
N VAL A 104 2.37 3.23 9.02
CA VAL A 104 3.06 3.84 10.15
C VAL A 104 3.80 5.06 9.66
N TYR A 105 3.43 6.21 10.19
CA TYR A 105 4.10 7.48 9.99
C TYR A 105 4.96 7.82 11.20
N ARG A 106 6.21 8.22 10.99
CA ARG A 106 7.12 8.68 12.03
C ARG A 106 7.83 9.95 11.62
N SER A 107 7.74 10.96 12.49
CA SER A 107 8.52 12.19 12.41
C SER A 107 9.19 12.45 13.78
N ALA A 108 10.01 13.49 13.87
CA ALA A 108 10.74 13.81 15.10
C ALA A 108 9.82 14.06 16.32
N ASP A 109 8.65 14.68 16.08
CA ASP A 109 7.77 15.16 17.16
C ASP A 109 6.43 14.43 17.22
N THR A 110 6.08 13.66 16.19
CA THR A 110 4.77 13.01 16.07
C THR A 110 4.89 11.71 15.29
N SER A 111 4.15 10.70 15.73
CA SER A 111 3.91 9.50 14.94
C SER A 111 2.42 9.29 14.71
N ALA A 112 2.07 8.52 13.68
CA ALA A 112 0.69 8.12 13.44
C ALA A 112 0.61 6.66 13.05
N ARG A 113 -0.44 5.99 13.53
CA ARG A 113 -0.85 4.65 13.07
C ARG A 113 -2.12 4.83 12.26
N ILE A 114 -2.09 4.29 11.05
CA ILE A 114 -3.19 4.36 10.09
C ILE A 114 -3.62 2.93 9.79
N GLN A 115 -4.93 2.68 9.86
CA GLN A 115 -5.50 1.39 9.52
C GLN A 115 -6.69 1.62 8.59
N GLU A 116 -6.67 1.02 7.40
CA GLU A 116 -7.87 0.95 6.57
C GLU A 116 -8.89 0.04 7.25
N SER A 117 -10.16 0.40 7.18
CA SER A 117 -11.25 -0.45 7.65
C SER A 117 -11.47 -1.63 6.68
N VAL A 118 -12.32 -2.59 7.04
CA VAL A 118 -12.75 -3.64 6.07
C VAL A 118 -13.56 -3.06 4.90
N MET A 119 -14.02 -1.82 5.03
CA MET A 119 -14.62 -1.00 3.99
C MET A 119 -13.54 -0.05 3.43
N ALA A 120 -13.06 -0.35 2.23
CA ALA A 120 -12.00 0.39 1.57
C ALA A 120 -12.30 1.89 1.44
N GLY A 121 -11.26 2.70 1.61
CA GLY A 121 -11.34 4.16 1.60
C GLY A 121 -11.84 4.81 2.90
N ILE A 122 -12.13 4.02 3.94
CA ILE A 122 -12.34 4.51 5.31
C ILE A 122 -11.09 4.19 6.13
N TRP A 123 -10.47 5.21 6.70
CA TRP A 123 -9.17 5.10 7.37
C TRP A 123 -9.27 5.59 8.79
N ARG A 124 -8.86 4.76 9.75
CA ARG A 124 -8.63 5.24 11.11
C ARG A 124 -7.21 5.77 11.24
N ILE A 125 -7.06 6.97 11.81
CA ILE A 125 -5.78 7.65 12.00
C ILE A 125 -5.65 8.06 13.46
N ARG A 126 -4.69 7.44 14.16
CA ARG A 126 -4.33 7.77 15.54
C ARG A 126 -2.96 8.44 15.55
N TYR A 127 -2.90 9.66 16.05
CA TYR A 127 -1.67 10.40 16.25
C TYR A 127 -1.16 10.24 17.68
N TYR A 128 0.16 10.14 17.82
CA TYR A 128 0.83 9.95 19.09
C TYR A 128 1.94 10.99 19.28
N ASN A 129 2.07 11.48 20.52
CA ASN A 129 3.20 12.32 20.93
C ASN A 129 4.48 11.48 21.16
N GLN A 130 5.55 12.13 21.62
CA GLN A 130 6.83 11.47 21.93
C GLN A 130 6.75 10.49 23.11
N GLN A 131 5.73 10.60 23.95
CA GLN A 131 5.45 9.72 25.09
C GLN A 131 4.57 8.52 24.71
N GLU A 132 4.28 8.34 23.41
CA GLU A 132 3.36 7.32 22.88
C GLU A 132 1.91 7.45 23.37
N GLU A 133 1.52 8.64 23.83
CA GLU A 133 0.14 8.93 24.21
C GLU A 133 -0.66 9.37 22.98
N THR A 134 -1.86 8.82 22.80
CA THR A 134 -2.77 9.23 21.72
C THR A 134 -3.20 10.68 21.94
N THR A 135 -2.87 11.55 20.99
CA THR A 135 -3.26 12.97 21.04
C THR A 135 -4.51 13.27 20.22
N VAL A 136 -4.72 12.51 19.14
CA VAL A 136 -5.83 12.68 18.20
C VAL A 136 -6.23 11.31 17.66
N ASP A 137 -7.53 11.02 17.62
CA ASP A 137 -8.11 9.83 16.98
C ASP A 137 -9.21 10.26 16.02
N THR A 138 -9.04 9.90 14.75
CA THR A 138 -9.89 10.41 13.65
C THR A 138 -10.20 9.28 12.67
N ILE A 139 -11.33 9.40 11.99
CA ILE A 139 -11.67 8.59 10.82
C ILE A 139 -11.64 9.50 9.61
N GLU A 140 -10.92 9.10 8.56
CA GLU A 140 -10.80 9.83 7.32
C GLU A 140 -11.41 9.03 6.17
N VAL A 141 -12.35 9.62 5.42
CA VAL A 141 -12.87 9.06 4.17
C VAL A 141 -12.03 9.59 3.02
N ALA A 142 -11.21 8.75 2.40
CA ALA A 142 -10.27 9.15 1.36
C ALA A 142 -9.84 7.98 0.49
N ARG A 143 -9.41 8.25 -0.75
CA ARG A 143 -8.70 7.23 -1.55
C ARG A 143 -7.43 6.75 -0.85
N VAL A 144 -6.69 7.69 -0.27
CA VAL A 144 -5.53 7.45 0.59
C VAL A 144 -5.47 8.62 1.57
N PRO A 145 -5.09 8.42 2.84
CA PRO A 145 -5.09 9.49 3.84
C PRO A 145 -4.31 10.72 3.40
N ARG A 146 -4.79 11.90 3.79
CA ARG A 146 -4.12 13.20 3.55
C ARG A 146 -2.69 13.19 4.05
N LEU A 147 -2.43 12.49 5.17
CA LEU A 147 -1.10 12.38 5.77
C LEU A 147 -0.08 11.82 4.77
N CYS A 148 -0.48 10.88 3.90
CA CYS A 148 0.39 10.19 2.95
C CYS A 148 0.87 11.06 1.78
N ARG A 149 0.26 12.24 1.61
CA ARG A 149 0.60 13.16 0.52
C ARG A 149 1.81 14.01 0.90
N ARG A 150 1.75 15.31 0.64
CA ARG A 150 2.89 16.24 0.73
C ARG A 150 3.55 16.32 2.13
N HIS A 151 2.86 15.93 3.20
CA HIS A 151 3.41 15.94 4.56
C HIS A 151 4.55 14.92 4.75
N VAL A 152 4.45 13.73 4.12
CA VAL A 152 5.48 12.69 4.18
C VAL A 152 6.83 13.20 3.67
N PHE A 153 6.83 14.04 2.64
CA PHE A 153 8.06 14.55 2.04
C PHE A 153 8.43 15.96 2.52
N SER A 154 7.87 16.43 3.64
CA SER A 154 8.10 17.80 4.14
C SER A 154 9.57 18.10 4.48
N GLN A 155 10.33 17.07 4.88
CA GLN A 155 11.77 17.15 5.18
C GLN A 155 12.65 16.44 4.11
N ALA A 156 12.04 15.92 3.05
CA ALA A 156 12.76 15.17 2.02
C ALA A 156 13.58 16.10 1.12
N ALA A 157 14.74 15.62 0.67
CA ALA A 157 15.56 16.33 -0.31
C ALA A 157 14.85 16.39 -1.66
N HIS A 158 14.99 17.50 -2.38
CA HIS A 158 14.45 17.65 -3.74
C HIS A 158 15.19 16.82 -4.81
N ARG A 159 16.32 16.20 -4.43
CA ARG A 159 17.13 15.35 -5.30
C ARG A 159 17.95 14.38 -4.45
N ALA A 160 18.22 13.20 -4.98
CA ALA A 160 19.17 12.25 -4.44
C ALA A 160 20.61 12.75 -4.64
N ASP A 161 21.52 12.38 -3.72
CA ASP A 161 22.95 12.60 -3.91
C ASP A 161 23.48 11.63 -4.98
N SER A 162 23.80 12.17 -6.15
CA SER A 162 24.34 11.44 -7.29
C SER A 162 25.85 11.62 -7.47
N GLN A 163 26.59 12.07 -6.43
CA GLN A 163 28.03 12.25 -6.53
C GLN A 163 28.78 10.91 -6.66
N LEU A 164 29.55 10.78 -7.74
CA LEU A 164 30.29 9.56 -8.09
C LEU A 164 31.69 9.49 -7.45
N LYS A 165 32.02 10.37 -6.49
CA LYS A 165 33.38 10.51 -5.96
C LYS A 165 33.87 9.29 -5.15
N SER A 166 32.96 8.42 -4.73
CA SER A 166 33.25 7.21 -3.96
C SER A 166 32.17 6.16 -4.20
N ILE A 167 32.13 5.60 -5.40
CA ILE A 167 31.28 4.44 -5.71
C ILE A 167 31.95 3.21 -5.05
N PRO A 168 31.27 2.50 -4.14
CA PRO A 168 31.79 1.27 -3.55
C PRO A 168 32.09 0.19 -4.60
N GLU A 169 33.00 -0.73 -4.28
CA GLU A 169 33.26 -1.90 -5.12
C GLU A 169 31.99 -2.74 -5.28
N GLY A 170 31.73 -3.22 -6.50
CA GLY A 170 30.55 -4.03 -6.82
C GLY A 170 29.30 -3.23 -7.20
N VAL A 171 29.30 -1.90 -7.04
CA VAL A 171 28.24 -1.02 -7.56
C VAL A 171 28.48 -0.76 -9.05
N LEU A 172 27.49 -1.09 -9.88
CA LEU A 172 27.57 -1.03 -11.34
C LEU A 172 26.45 -0.15 -11.91
N ASN A 173 25.20 -0.48 -11.60
CA ASN A 173 24.02 0.08 -12.26
C ASN A 173 23.24 1.11 -11.42
N ALA A 174 23.53 1.24 -10.13
CA ALA A 174 22.88 2.26 -9.31
C ALA A 174 23.17 3.73 -9.73
N PRO A 175 24.39 4.13 -10.16
CA PRO A 175 24.69 5.51 -10.53
C PRO A 175 23.79 6.12 -11.63
N PRO A 176 23.58 5.48 -12.81
CA PRO A 176 22.67 6.01 -13.81
C PRO A 176 21.21 6.07 -13.32
N LEU A 177 20.80 5.16 -12.43
CA LEU A 177 19.45 5.21 -11.85
C LEU A 177 19.26 6.44 -10.96
N LEU A 178 20.27 6.86 -10.19
CA LEU A 178 20.20 8.11 -9.41
C LEU A 178 20.06 9.35 -10.31
N ALA A 179 20.65 9.33 -11.50
CA ALA A 179 20.46 10.41 -12.48
C ALA A 179 19.02 10.41 -13.02
N GLU A 180 18.50 9.25 -13.42
CA GLU A 180 17.12 9.09 -13.88
C GLU A 180 16.10 9.52 -12.82
N ILE A 181 16.28 9.09 -11.57
CA ILE A 181 15.43 9.50 -10.44
C ILE A 181 15.44 11.02 -10.28
N ASN A 182 16.61 11.65 -10.29
CA ASN A 182 16.72 13.10 -10.16
C ASN A 182 16.02 13.85 -11.29
N ASP A 183 16.16 13.38 -12.54
CA ASP A 183 15.47 13.96 -13.68
C ASP A 183 13.95 13.84 -13.50
N LYS A 184 13.44 12.66 -13.13
CA LYS A 184 12.00 12.41 -12.97
C LYS A 184 11.39 13.11 -11.76
N VAL A 185 12.12 13.23 -10.65
CA VAL A 185 11.69 14.03 -9.50
C VAL A 185 11.52 15.51 -9.90
N SER A 186 12.42 16.04 -10.73
CA SER A 186 12.34 17.44 -11.19
C SER A 186 11.17 17.71 -12.16
N GLU A 187 10.80 16.70 -12.95
CA GLU A 187 9.71 16.75 -13.95
C GLU A 187 8.32 16.53 -13.34
N TYR A 188 8.24 15.81 -12.21
CA TYR A 188 6.96 15.42 -11.62
C TYR A 188 6.10 16.62 -11.22
N ARG A 189 4.80 16.51 -11.48
CA ARG A 189 3.77 17.47 -11.07
C ARG A 189 2.56 16.67 -10.55
N PRO A 190 1.86 17.14 -9.50
CA PRO A 190 0.68 16.45 -8.98
C PRO A 190 -0.34 16.12 -10.09
N GLY A 191 -0.85 14.89 -10.07
CA GLY A 191 -1.80 14.38 -11.07
C GLY A 191 -1.16 13.85 -12.36
N LYS A 192 0.17 13.93 -12.52
CA LYS A 192 0.87 13.14 -13.54
C LYS A 192 1.03 11.70 -13.09
N GLU A 193 1.06 10.80 -14.07
CA GLU A 193 1.41 9.39 -13.87
C GLU A 193 2.81 9.26 -13.27
N SER A 194 2.96 8.35 -12.32
CA SER A 194 4.24 8.03 -11.68
C SER A 194 5.18 7.35 -12.68
N HIS A 195 6.46 7.72 -12.64
CA HIS A 195 7.49 7.01 -13.38
C HIS A 195 7.94 5.80 -12.58
N VAL A 196 7.97 4.61 -13.19
CA VAL A 196 8.30 3.36 -12.49
C VAL A 196 9.60 2.80 -13.04
N ILE A 197 10.60 2.63 -12.16
CA ILE A 197 11.84 1.92 -12.43
C ILE A 197 11.72 0.51 -11.84
N ASN A 198 11.71 -0.50 -12.69
CA ASN A 198 11.66 -1.89 -12.27
C ASN A 198 13.07 -2.44 -12.00
N LEU A 199 13.47 -2.47 -10.73
CA LEU A 199 14.79 -2.93 -10.31
C LEU A 199 14.99 -4.43 -10.53
N THR A 200 13.92 -5.24 -10.44
CA THR A 200 13.96 -6.69 -10.67
C THR A 200 14.32 -7.06 -12.12
N LEU A 201 13.92 -6.23 -13.09
CA LEU A 201 14.23 -6.46 -14.51
C LEU A 201 15.61 -5.92 -14.93
N LEU A 202 16.27 -5.16 -14.06
CA LEU A 202 17.60 -4.64 -14.33
C LEU A 202 18.66 -5.59 -13.76
N PRO A 203 19.84 -5.71 -14.38
CA PRO A 203 20.94 -6.52 -13.86
C PRO A 203 21.58 -5.83 -12.64
N GLN A 204 20.91 -5.81 -11.49
CA GLN A 204 21.40 -5.16 -10.27
C GLN A 204 22.26 -6.13 -9.44
N THR A 205 23.35 -5.62 -8.87
CA THR A 205 24.07 -6.33 -7.80
C THR A 205 23.43 -6.03 -6.44
N GLU A 206 23.75 -6.83 -5.42
CA GLU A 206 23.34 -6.52 -4.05
C GLU A 206 23.92 -5.17 -3.57
N GLN A 207 25.13 -4.85 -4.03
CA GLN A 207 25.81 -3.59 -3.75
C GLN A 207 25.08 -2.41 -4.42
N ASP A 208 24.54 -2.57 -5.63
CA ASP A 208 23.71 -1.55 -6.27
C ASP A 208 22.48 -1.21 -5.43
N LEU A 209 21.76 -2.23 -4.95
CA LEU A 209 20.58 -2.03 -4.10
C LEU A 209 20.94 -1.36 -2.78
N ALA A 210 22.01 -1.82 -2.11
CA ALA A 210 22.49 -1.19 -0.88
C ALA A 210 22.88 0.27 -1.10
N PHE A 211 23.54 0.58 -2.21
CA PHE A 211 23.90 1.94 -2.57
C PHE A 211 22.67 2.81 -2.84
N LEU A 212 21.65 2.31 -3.53
CA LEU A 212 20.39 3.03 -3.71
C LEU A 212 19.68 3.30 -2.39
N ILE A 213 19.62 2.31 -1.48
CA ILE A 213 19.02 2.48 -0.13
C ILE A 213 19.74 3.60 0.62
N GLU A 214 21.07 3.56 0.64
CA GLU A 214 21.88 4.59 1.31
C GLU A 214 21.64 5.99 0.73
N ARG A 215 21.60 6.10 -0.59
CA ARG A 215 21.51 7.40 -1.29
C ARG A 215 20.12 8.01 -1.29
N LEU A 216 19.08 7.18 -1.34
CA LEU A 216 17.69 7.64 -1.27
C LEU A 216 17.25 7.88 0.17
N GLY A 217 17.83 7.15 1.13
CA GLY A 217 17.51 7.23 2.55
C GLY A 217 16.08 6.79 2.88
N GLU A 218 15.81 6.65 4.17
CA GLU A 218 14.49 6.31 4.68
C GLU A 218 13.64 7.57 4.90
N GLY A 219 12.40 7.54 4.41
CA GLY A 219 11.41 8.58 4.67
C GLY A 219 10.55 8.27 5.88
N SER A 220 9.51 9.07 6.09
CA SER A 220 8.68 9.03 7.30
C SER A 220 7.52 8.04 7.27
N LEU A 221 7.14 7.49 6.10
CA LEU A 221 5.97 6.65 5.96
C LEU A 221 6.32 5.24 5.45
N THR A 222 5.79 4.24 6.13
CA THR A 222 5.75 2.85 5.65
C THR A 222 4.29 2.41 5.53
N ILE A 223 3.93 1.80 4.41
CA ILE A 223 2.62 1.23 4.12
C ILE A 223 2.83 -0.28 3.93
N LEU A 224 1.98 -1.07 4.56
CA LEU A 224 1.88 -2.51 4.36
C LEU A 224 0.50 -2.78 3.76
N SER A 225 0.46 -3.45 2.61
CA SER A 225 -0.77 -3.97 2.04
C SER A 225 -0.69 -5.49 2.06
N ARG A 226 -1.58 -6.13 2.82
CA ARG A 226 -1.61 -7.60 3.03
C ARG A 226 -2.56 -8.33 2.07
N GLY A 227 -3.14 -7.60 1.11
CA GLY A 227 -4.04 -8.15 0.11
C GLY A 227 -3.36 -8.90 -1.02
N TYR A 228 -4.02 -8.96 -2.17
CA TYR A 228 -3.45 -9.53 -3.38
C TYR A 228 -2.17 -8.78 -3.78
N GLY A 229 -1.03 -9.49 -3.78
CA GLY A 229 0.27 -8.88 -4.01
C GLY A 229 0.79 -8.15 -2.78
N ASN A 230 0.85 -8.86 -1.64
CA ASN A 230 1.47 -8.44 -0.39
C ASN A 230 2.67 -7.52 -0.67
N CYS A 231 2.53 -6.24 -0.32
CA CYS A 231 3.57 -5.27 -0.64
C CYS A 231 3.92 -4.37 0.54
N ARG A 232 5.20 -4.01 0.57
CA ARG A 232 5.74 -2.98 1.44
C ARG A 232 6.08 -1.78 0.58
N ILE A 233 5.54 -0.63 0.95
CA ILE A 233 5.81 0.65 0.31
C ILE A 233 6.45 1.54 1.36
N THR A 234 7.59 2.13 1.02
CA THR A 234 8.30 3.05 1.91
C THR A 234 8.56 4.34 1.18
N SER A 235 8.18 5.48 1.77
CA SER A 235 8.66 6.77 1.28
C SER A 235 10.17 6.86 1.51
N THR A 236 10.92 7.45 0.58
CA THR A 236 12.36 7.71 0.79
C THR A 236 12.61 9.11 1.37
N ALA A 237 13.87 9.43 1.69
CA ALA A 237 14.28 10.78 2.05
C ALA A 237 14.42 11.70 0.81
N VAL A 238 14.04 11.24 -0.39
CA VAL A 238 13.97 12.03 -1.63
C VAL A 238 12.51 12.24 -2.04
N GLN A 239 12.18 13.48 -2.39
CA GLN A 239 10.80 13.91 -2.61
C GLN A 239 10.10 13.08 -3.70
N ASN A 240 8.89 12.58 -3.40
CA ASN A 240 8.03 11.82 -4.32
C ASN A 240 8.63 10.50 -4.80
N VAL A 241 9.70 10.00 -4.17
CA VAL A 241 10.29 8.70 -4.50
C VAL A 241 9.83 7.68 -3.48
N TRP A 242 9.15 6.66 -3.97
CA TRP A 242 8.64 5.53 -3.21
C TRP A 242 9.40 4.27 -3.58
N TRP A 243 9.74 3.49 -2.57
CA TRP A 243 10.29 2.16 -2.74
C TRP A 243 9.17 1.14 -2.53
N VAL A 244 8.83 0.39 -3.57
CA VAL A 244 7.72 -0.58 -3.55
C VAL A 244 8.26 -1.98 -3.76
N GLN A 245 7.92 -2.88 -2.84
CA GLN A 245 8.40 -4.25 -2.81
C GLN A 245 7.21 -5.18 -2.70
N TYR A 246 7.04 -6.07 -3.68
CA TYR A 246 6.01 -7.11 -3.67
C TYR A 246 6.61 -8.44 -3.25
N PHE A 247 5.85 -9.19 -2.47
CA PHE A 247 6.22 -10.46 -1.90
C PHE A 247 5.21 -11.54 -2.33
N ASN A 248 5.67 -12.76 -2.51
CA ASN A 248 4.78 -13.91 -2.67
C ASN A 248 4.31 -14.46 -1.31
N SER A 249 3.57 -15.58 -1.34
CA SER A 249 3.06 -16.28 -0.15
C SER A 249 4.15 -16.86 0.77
N GLN A 250 5.41 -16.87 0.33
CA GLN A 250 6.58 -17.35 1.08
C GLN A 250 7.49 -16.20 1.54
N ASP A 251 7.00 -14.95 1.51
CA ASP A 251 7.77 -13.73 1.82
C ASP A 251 9.01 -13.50 0.94
N LYS A 252 9.09 -14.15 -0.23
CA LYS A 252 10.14 -13.87 -1.21
C LYS A 252 9.79 -12.62 -1.99
N ASN A 253 10.72 -11.66 -2.09
CA ASN A 253 10.54 -10.50 -2.95
C ASN A 253 10.48 -10.95 -4.43
N ILE A 254 9.38 -10.63 -5.10
CA ILE A 254 9.11 -11.02 -6.49
C ILE A 254 9.14 -9.84 -7.46
N LEU A 255 8.92 -8.64 -6.95
CA LEU A 255 9.02 -7.40 -7.72
C LEU A 255 9.52 -6.28 -6.80
N ASN A 256 10.50 -5.54 -7.29
CA ASN A 256 11.12 -4.43 -6.61
C ASN A 256 11.13 -3.23 -7.54
N THR A 257 10.44 -2.16 -7.18
CA THR A 257 10.28 -0.95 -8.00
C THR A 257 10.60 0.31 -7.20
N LEU A 258 11.13 1.31 -7.91
CA LEU A 258 11.14 2.70 -7.46
C LEU A 258 10.07 3.44 -8.26
N GLU A 259 9.11 4.04 -7.56
CA GLU A 259 8.03 4.81 -8.15
C GLU A 259 8.21 6.30 -7.83
N ILE A 260 8.36 7.12 -8.87
CA ILE A 260 8.57 8.56 -8.76
C ILE A 260 7.26 9.27 -9.13
N GLY A 261 6.50 9.70 -8.13
CA GLY A 261 5.23 10.38 -8.33
C GLY A 261 4.34 10.45 -7.08
N ASP A 262 3.03 10.31 -7.29
CA ASP A 262 2.05 10.29 -6.19
C ASP A 262 2.17 8.99 -5.36
N VAL A 263 1.40 8.89 -4.28
CA VAL A 263 1.33 7.65 -3.49
C VAL A 263 1.02 6.47 -4.41
N PRO A 264 1.75 5.34 -4.32
CA PRO A 264 1.54 4.19 -5.20
C PRO A 264 0.08 3.73 -5.24
N ALA A 265 -0.43 3.50 -6.44
CA ALA A 265 -1.86 3.23 -6.67
C ALA A 265 -2.36 1.99 -5.92
N VAL A 266 -1.49 1.01 -5.66
CA VAL A 266 -1.82 -0.20 -4.90
C VAL A 266 -2.19 0.07 -3.43
N ALA A 267 -1.85 1.24 -2.88
CA ALA A 267 -2.23 1.67 -1.54
C ALA A 267 -3.48 2.57 -1.51
N ALA A 268 -4.06 2.89 -2.67
CA ALA A 268 -5.18 3.82 -2.78
C ALA A 268 -6.46 3.09 -3.21
N ALA A 269 -7.54 3.30 -2.45
CA ALA A 269 -8.87 2.83 -2.82
C ALA A 269 -9.34 3.48 -4.14
N ALA A 270 -10.01 2.68 -4.97
CA ALA A 270 -10.69 3.18 -6.16
C ALA A 270 -11.98 3.94 -5.78
N ASN A 271 -12.55 4.68 -6.73
CA ASN A 271 -13.81 5.37 -6.49
C ASN A 271 -14.97 4.37 -6.33
N GLU A 272 -14.90 3.26 -7.07
CA GLU A 272 -15.84 2.14 -7.01
C GLU A 272 -15.82 1.47 -5.63
N ASP A 273 -14.64 1.34 -5.02
CA ASP A 273 -14.48 0.78 -3.68
C ASP A 273 -15.17 1.66 -2.63
N ILE A 274 -15.01 2.99 -2.72
CA ILE A 274 -15.66 3.93 -1.81
C ILE A 274 -17.19 3.93 -1.99
N GLN A 275 -17.68 3.79 -3.22
CA GLN A 275 -19.11 3.65 -3.49
C GLN A 275 -19.69 2.36 -2.88
N GLU A 276 -18.93 1.27 -2.92
CA GLU A 276 -19.33 0.00 -2.33
C GLU A 276 -19.26 0.05 -0.80
N SER A 277 -18.21 0.65 -0.22
CA SER A 277 -18.11 0.95 1.21
C SER A 277 -19.28 1.77 1.71
N ALA A 278 -19.75 2.75 0.93
CA ALA A 278 -20.93 3.54 1.27
C ALA A 278 -22.20 2.67 1.38
N ARG A 279 -22.40 1.71 0.47
CA ARG A 279 -23.55 0.79 0.59
C ARG A 279 -23.44 -0.07 1.84
N ARG A 280 -22.26 -0.66 2.08
CA ARG A 280 -22.01 -1.56 3.21
C ARG A 280 -22.19 -0.88 4.56
N LEU A 281 -21.63 0.32 4.72
CA LEU A 281 -21.80 1.08 5.96
C LEU A 281 -23.27 1.45 6.16
N ASN A 282 -23.99 1.82 5.11
CA ASN A 282 -25.41 2.14 5.22
C ASN A 282 -26.26 0.94 5.65
N GLU A 283 -26.03 -0.24 5.05
CA GLU A 283 -26.68 -1.51 5.44
C GLU A 283 -26.41 -1.86 6.91
N ILE A 284 -25.17 -1.65 7.36
CA ILE A 284 -24.80 -1.81 8.78
C ILE A 284 -25.60 -0.84 9.66
N MET A 285 -25.67 0.44 9.28
CA MET A 285 -26.35 1.47 10.06
C MET A 285 -27.86 1.28 10.08
N GLU A 286 -28.47 0.68 9.06
CA GLU A 286 -29.91 0.34 9.04
C GLU A 286 -30.30 -0.65 10.15
N ALA A 287 -29.37 -1.51 10.61
CA ALA A 287 -29.64 -2.42 11.72
C ALA A 287 -29.83 -1.72 13.08
N TYR A 288 -29.41 -0.45 13.19
CA TYR A 288 -29.48 0.35 14.43
C TYR A 288 -30.49 1.51 14.36
N ARG A 289 -31.22 1.65 13.24
CA ARG A 289 -32.28 2.66 13.05
C ARG A 289 -33.65 2.10 13.40
#